data_AF-A0A7R9V8H6-F1
#
_entry.id   AF-A0A7R9V8H6-F1
#
_cell.length_a   1.000
_cell.length_b   1.000
_cell.length_c   1.000
_cell.angle_alpha   90.00
_cell.angle_beta   90.00
_cell.angle_gamma   90.00
#
_symmetry.space_group_name_H-M   'P 1'
#
loop_
_entity.id
_entity.type
_entity.pdbx_description
1 polymer ?
#
loop_
_entity_poly.entity_id
_entity_poly.type
_entity_poly.pdbx_seq_one_letter_code
_entity_poly.pdbx_strand_id
1 'polypeptide(L)'
;RLPSPLRCACLHSPSDYVLRAVSGVRASDLESALLMLPFGDALRLLGYLPTWLRDGGGGATAETSTRVSVLLLRLHHVQLVATPAARTTLLALRASLRGAVQGLKDTAGFNLAGLRHLQRLARERTGVMGDLADTLLPAKRALART
;
A
#
# COMPACT_ATOMS: atom_id res chain seq x y z
N ARG A 1 35.86 9.78 15.77
CA ARG A 1 34.68 8.88 15.85
C ARG A 1 33.63 9.44 14.88
N LEU A 2 33.58 8.96 13.65
CA LEU A 2 32.63 9.45 12.65
C LEU A 2 31.38 8.55 12.65
N PRO A 3 30.17 9.10 12.80
CA PRO A 3 28.94 8.36 12.58
C PRO A 3 28.67 8.41 11.08
N SER A 4 28.80 7.30 10.35
CA SER A 4 28.44 7.31 8.92
C SER A 4 27.63 6.08 8.49
N PRO A 5 26.55 6.29 7.71
CA PRO A 5 25.68 5.25 7.15
C PRO A 5 26.40 4.31 6.17
N LEU A 6 27.64 4.66 5.78
CA LEU A 6 28.51 3.88 4.90
C LEU A 6 28.83 2.49 5.46
N ARG A 7 28.81 2.31 6.79
CA ARG A 7 29.10 1.01 7.41
C ARG A 7 27.95 0.00 7.27
N CYS A 8 26.73 0.47 7.01
CA CYS A 8 25.58 -0.39 6.68
C CYS A 8 25.53 -0.77 5.19
N ALA A 9 26.14 0.04 4.31
CA ALA A 9 26.17 -0.20 2.87
C ALA A 9 27.01 -1.42 2.48
N CYS A 10 27.96 -1.84 3.31
CA CYS A 10 28.83 -2.98 3.03
C CYS A 10 28.18 -4.36 3.25
N LEU A 11 26.95 -4.42 3.79
CA LEU A 11 26.26 -5.67 4.18
C LEU A 11 24.94 -5.92 3.44
N HIS A 12 24.50 -5.02 2.56
CA HIS A 12 23.22 -5.12 1.85
C HIS A 12 23.36 -4.69 0.38
N SER A 13 22.48 -5.21 -0.49
CA SER A 13 22.42 -4.78 -1.90
C SER A 13 22.15 -3.26 -1.97
N PRO A 14 22.75 -2.51 -2.92
CA PRO A 14 22.46 -1.09 -3.11
C PRO A 14 20.95 -0.77 -3.22
N SER A 15 20.18 -1.70 -3.77
CA SER A 15 18.71 -1.62 -3.85
C SER A 15 18.04 -1.54 -2.47
N ASP A 16 18.53 -2.32 -1.51
CA ASP A 16 17.91 -2.46 -0.19
C ASP A 16 18.22 -1.26 0.70
N TYR A 17 19.43 -0.69 0.54
CA TYR A 17 19.80 0.54 1.20
C TYR A 17 18.88 1.69 0.78
N VAL A 18 18.65 1.83 -0.53
CA VAL A 18 17.76 2.88 -1.06
C VAL A 18 16.32 2.63 -0.63
N LEU A 19 15.84 1.38 -0.66
CA LEU A 19 14.51 1.03 -0.17
C LEU A 19 14.33 1.44 1.30
N ARG A 20 15.32 1.13 2.15
CA ARG A 20 15.28 1.49 3.58
C ARG A 20 15.27 3.01 3.80
N ALA A 21 16.05 3.74 3.02
CA ALA A 21 16.07 5.20 3.06
C ALA A 21 14.70 5.77 2.69
N VAL A 22 14.10 5.29 1.60
CA VAL A 22 12.79 5.75 1.10
C VAL A 22 11.66 5.37 2.06
N SER A 23 11.65 4.15 2.61
CA SER A 23 10.66 3.69 3.59
C SER A 23 10.77 4.42 4.94
N GLY A 24 11.91 5.02 5.25
CA GLY A 24 12.10 5.82 6.46
C GLY A 24 11.57 7.25 6.36
N VAL A 25 11.28 7.75 5.15
CA VAL A 25 10.77 9.11 4.94
C VAL A 25 9.27 9.16 5.17
N ARG A 26 8.79 10.20 5.86
CA ARG A 26 7.36 10.44 6.02
C ARG A 26 6.72 10.70 4.67
N ALA A 27 5.51 10.18 4.47
CA ALA A 27 4.79 10.35 3.21
C ALA A 27 4.58 11.83 2.81
N SER A 28 4.50 12.75 3.78
CA SER A 28 4.40 14.20 3.56
C SER A 28 5.66 14.79 2.94
N ASP A 29 6.83 14.30 3.34
CA ASP A 29 8.12 14.90 3.03
C ASP A 29 8.74 14.24 1.79
N LEU A 30 8.21 13.07 1.40
CA LEU A 30 8.66 12.30 0.25
C LEU A 30 8.51 13.07 -1.07
N GLU A 31 7.41 13.80 -1.25
CA GLU A 31 7.19 14.58 -2.47
C GLU A 31 8.21 15.72 -2.59
N SER A 32 8.44 16.48 -1.51
CA SER A 32 9.46 17.53 -1.47
C SER A 32 10.88 16.99 -1.67
N ALA A 33 11.19 15.83 -1.08
CA ALA A 33 12.48 15.17 -1.26
C ALA A 33 12.72 14.72 -2.71
N LEU A 34 11.70 14.16 -3.37
CA LEU A 34 11.77 13.74 -4.76
C LEU A 34 11.86 14.93 -5.72
N LEU A 35 11.23 16.06 -5.38
CA LEU A 35 11.30 17.28 -6.19
C LEU A 35 12.70 17.91 -6.21
N MET A 36 13.47 17.75 -5.14
CA MET A 36 14.86 18.21 -5.04
C MET A 36 15.85 17.27 -5.75
N LEU A 37 15.40 16.10 -6.22
CA LEU A 37 16.26 15.08 -6.81
C LEU A 37 16.56 15.39 -8.29
N PRO A 38 17.83 15.35 -8.73
CA PRO A 38 18.16 15.53 -10.13
C PRO A 38 17.64 14.34 -10.97
N PHE A 39 17.28 14.61 -12.22
CA PHE A 39 16.65 13.65 -13.13
C PHE A 39 17.44 12.34 -13.31
N GLY A 40 18.77 12.42 -13.36
CA GLY A 40 19.62 11.22 -13.49
C GLY A 40 19.46 10.23 -12.33
N ASP A 41 19.27 10.75 -11.11
CA ASP A 41 19.04 9.91 -9.92
C ASP A 41 17.61 9.43 -9.85
N ALA A 42 16.64 10.23 -10.31
CA ALA A 42 15.25 9.80 -10.49
C ALA A 42 15.12 8.61 -11.46
N LEU A 43 15.87 8.62 -12.58
CA LEU A 43 15.91 7.49 -13.52
C LEU A 43 16.52 6.24 -12.90
N ARG A 44 17.60 6.39 -12.11
CA ARG A 44 18.17 5.27 -11.35
C ARG A 44 17.15 4.69 -10.37
N LEU A 45 16.42 5.55 -9.66
CA LEU A 45 15.38 5.13 -8.72
C LEU A 45 14.23 4.38 -9.43
N LEU A 46 13.80 4.86 -10.60
CA LEU A 46 12.83 4.17 -11.47
C LEU A 46 13.29 2.77 -11.89
N GLY A 47 14.61 2.56 -12.05
CA GLY A 47 15.18 1.26 -12.36
C GLY A 47 15.11 0.24 -11.22
N TYR A 48 15.12 0.69 -9.95
CA TYR A 48 15.02 -0.20 -8.79
C TYR A 48 13.57 -0.60 -8.45
N LEU A 49 12.58 0.22 -8.82
CA LEU A 49 11.17 -0.03 -8.51
C LEU A 49 10.64 -1.40 -8.99
N PRO A 50 10.92 -1.87 -10.22
CA PRO A 50 10.50 -3.21 -10.66
C PRO A 50 11.08 -4.34 -9.81
N THR A 51 12.31 -4.18 -9.31
CA THR A 51 12.93 -5.20 -8.43
C THR A 51 12.24 -5.24 -7.07
N TRP A 52 11.96 -4.08 -6.46
CA TRP A 52 11.25 -4.01 -5.17
C TRP A 52 9.81 -4.53 -5.25
N LEU A 53 9.13 -4.35 -6.39
CA LEU A 53 7.79 -4.89 -6.62
C LEU A 53 7.80 -6.41 -6.83
N ARG A 54 8.90 -6.98 -7.34
CA ARG A 54 9.05 -8.42 -7.59
C ARG A 54 9.54 -9.19 -6.37
N ASP A 55 10.47 -8.61 -5.60
CA ASP A 55 11.11 -9.27 -4.46
C ASP A 55 10.20 -9.35 -3.22
N GLY A 56 8.97 -8.83 -3.30
CA GLY A 56 7.86 -9.34 -2.48
C GLY A 56 8.01 -9.14 -0.98
N GLY A 57 8.75 -8.11 -0.53
CA GLY A 57 9.00 -7.83 0.89
C GLY A 57 7.77 -7.41 1.75
N GLY A 58 6.54 -7.61 1.26
CA GLY A 58 5.28 -7.30 1.96
C GLY A 58 4.44 -6.20 1.30
N GLY A 59 3.23 -5.97 1.81
CA GLY A 59 2.30 -4.97 1.26
C GLY A 59 2.77 -3.52 1.42
N ALA A 60 3.51 -3.21 2.48
CA ALA A 60 3.99 -1.86 2.77
C ALA A 60 5.09 -1.38 1.79
N THR A 61 5.97 -2.28 1.36
CA THR A 61 7.01 -1.97 0.35
C THR A 61 6.39 -1.77 -1.03
N ALA A 62 5.35 -2.54 -1.37
CA ALA A 62 4.58 -2.37 -2.60
C ALA A 62 3.81 -1.03 -2.63
N GLU A 63 3.21 -0.61 -1.51
CA GLU A 63 2.55 0.70 -1.40
C GLU A 63 3.55 1.84 -1.61
N THR A 64 4.68 1.80 -0.89
CA THR A 64 5.72 2.83 -0.97
C THR A 64 6.29 2.92 -2.39
N SER A 65 6.61 1.78 -3.01
CA SER A 65 7.12 1.72 -4.38
C SER A 65 6.12 2.28 -5.40
N THR A 66 4.84 1.95 -5.23
CA THR A 66 3.78 2.48 -6.10
C THR A 66 3.64 4.00 -5.96
N ARG A 67 3.63 4.50 -4.72
CA ARG A 67 3.56 5.94 -4.43
C ARG A 67 4.74 6.69 -5.06
N VAL A 68 5.95 6.23 -4.82
CA VAL A 68 7.18 6.79 -5.40
C VAL A 68 7.13 6.78 -6.93
N SER A 69 6.69 5.68 -7.53
CA SER A 69 6.55 5.57 -9.00
C SER A 69 5.62 6.64 -9.55
N VAL A 70 4.46 6.85 -8.92
CA VAL A 70 3.48 7.85 -9.35
C VAL A 70 4.02 9.27 -9.18
N LEU A 71 4.70 9.55 -8.07
CA LEU A 71 5.29 10.87 -7.81
C LEU A 71 6.38 11.20 -8.85
N LEU A 72 7.31 10.27 -9.12
CA LEU A 72 8.35 10.47 -10.11
C LEU A 72 7.79 10.68 -11.53
N LEU A 73 6.77 9.92 -11.90
CA LEU A 73 6.09 10.07 -13.18
C LEU A 73 5.40 11.43 -13.32
N ARG A 74 4.80 11.93 -12.24
CA ARG A 74 4.15 13.25 -12.23
C ARG A 74 5.16 14.40 -12.26
N LEU A 75 6.23 14.31 -11.49
CA LEU A 75 7.25 15.35 -11.35
C LEU A 75 8.12 15.49 -12.61
N HIS A 76 8.56 14.36 -13.20
CA HIS A 76 9.53 14.35 -14.30
C HIS A 76 8.91 14.00 -15.66
N HIS A 77 7.60 14.17 -15.84
CA HIS A 77 6.88 13.76 -17.06
C HIS A 77 7.56 14.26 -18.35
N VAL A 78 7.93 15.55 -18.41
CA VAL A 78 8.54 16.16 -19.61
C VAL A 78 9.90 15.53 -19.94
N GLN A 79 10.73 15.28 -18.92
CA GLN A 79 12.07 14.71 -19.10
C GLN A 79 12.02 13.22 -19.45
N LEU A 80 11.03 12.50 -18.92
CA LEU A 80 10.80 11.08 -19.22
C LEU A 80 10.33 10.87 -20.66
N VAL A 81 9.41 11.71 -21.15
CA VAL A 81 8.93 11.63 -22.55
C VAL A 81 10.06 11.96 -23.54
N ALA A 82 10.95 12.88 -23.18
CA ALA A 82 12.09 13.24 -24.01
C ALA A 82 13.20 12.17 -24.08
N THR A 83 13.21 11.20 -23.15
CA THR A 83 14.30 10.20 -23.02
C THR A 83 13.87 8.82 -23.54
N PRO A 84 14.36 8.35 -24.71
CA PRO A 84 13.95 7.06 -25.28
C PRO A 84 14.31 5.86 -24.40
N ALA A 85 15.47 5.92 -23.72
CA ALA A 85 15.95 4.87 -22.84
C ALA A 85 15.06 4.65 -21.60
N ALA A 86 14.32 5.67 -21.16
CA ALA A 86 13.39 5.55 -20.05
C ALA A 86 12.14 4.73 -20.43
N ARG A 87 11.78 4.68 -21.72
CA ARG A 87 10.55 4.06 -22.20
C ARG A 87 10.49 2.57 -21.91
N THR A 88 11.59 1.84 -22.08
CA THR A 88 11.66 0.39 -21.81
C THR A 88 11.48 0.10 -20.33
N THR A 89 12.15 0.87 -19.46
CA THR A 89 12.02 0.79 -18.00
C THR A 89 10.60 1.11 -17.54
N LEU A 90 9.95 2.11 -18.13
CA LEU A 90 8.56 2.47 -17.82
C LEU A 90 7.54 1.39 -18.23
N LEU A 91 7.77 0.73 -19.37
CA LEU A 91 6.90 -0.37 -19.81
C LEU A 91 7.00 -1.57 -18.86
N ALA A 92 8.21 -1.94 -18.44
CA ALA A 92 8.44 -2.98 -17.45
C ALA A 92 7.80 -2.60 -16.10
N LEU A 93 8.01 -1.37 -15.64
CA LEU A 93 7.43 -0.85 -14.41
C LEU A 93 5.90 -0.87 -14.42
N ARG A 94 5.27 -0.48 -15.54
CA ARG A 94 3.81 -0.51 -15.68
C ARG A 94 3.23 -1.91 -15.48
N ALA A 95 3.87 -2.94 -16.02
CA ALA A 95 3.42 -4.32 -15.86
C ALA A 95 3.53 -4.76 -14.39
N SER A 96 4.68 -4.51 -13.75
CA SER A 96 4.92 -4.84 -12.35
C SER A 96 3.96 -4.09 -11.39
N LEU A 97 3.76 -2.79 -11.60
CA LEU A 97 2.85 -1.98 -10.80
C LEU A 97 1.41 -2.47 -10.89
N ARG A 98 0.93 -2.80 -12.10
CA ARG A 98 -0.43 -3.33 -12.27
C ARG A 98 -0.62 -4.64 -11.52
N GLY A 99 0.35 -5.55 -11.59
CA GLY A 99 0.30 -6.81 -10.84
C GLY A 99 0.24 -6.58 -9.33
N ALA A 100 1.13 -5.74 -8.81
CA ALA A 100 1.21 -5.45 -7.37
C ALA A 100 -0.06 -4.75 -6.83
N VAL A 101 -0.55 -3.72 -7.54
CA VAL A 101 -1.76 -2.99 -7.14
C VAL A 101 -3.01 -3.87 -7.22
N GLN A 102 -3.10 -4.73 -8.24
CA GLN A 102 -4.21 -5.68 -8.35
C GLN A 102 -4.20 -6.67 -7.19
N GLY A 103 -3.05 -7.25 -6.83
CA GLY A 103 -2.94 -8.17 -5.70
C GLY A 103 -3.30 -7.52 -4.35
N LEU A 104 -2.88 -6.27 -4.14
CA LEU A 104 -3.28 -5.50 -2.95
C LEU A 104 -4.79 -5.25 -2.92
N LYS A 105 -5.37 -4.88 -4.07
CA LYS A 105 -6.81 -4.64 -4.21
C LYS A 105 -7.63 -5.91 -3.99
N ASP A 106 -7.18 -7.04 -4.50
CA ASP A 106 -7.86 -8.33 -4.36
C ASP A 106 -7.88 -8.77 -2.89
N THR A 107 -6.74 -8.65 -2.20
CA THR A 107 -6.63 -8.96 -0.77
C THR A 107 -7.53 -8.04 0.07
N ALA A 108 -7.46 -6.72 -0.17
CA ALA A 108 -8.30 -5.76 0.53
C ALA A 108 -9.80 -5.95 0.23
N GLY A 109 -10.14 -6.27 -1.02
CA GLY A 109 -11.50 -6.52 -1.47
C GLY A 109 -12.09 -7.78 -0.85
N PHE A 110 -11.31 -8.87 -0.80
CA PHE A 110 -11.71 -10.12 -0.15
C PHE A 110 -11.95 -9.91 1.35
N ASN A 111 -11.00 -9.26 2.05
CA ASN A 111 -11.11 -8.98 3.48
C ASN A 111 -12.33 -8.10 3.78
N LEU A 112 -12.56 -7.06 2.97
CA LEU A 112 -13.73 -6.18 3.13
C LEU A 112 -15.05 -6.93 2.88
N ALA A 113 -15.12 -7.79 1.86
CA ALA A 113 -16.30 -8.59 1.59
C ALA A 113 -16.57 -9.60 2.73
N GLY A 114 -15.53 -10.24 3.24
CA GLY A 114 -15.60 -11.14 4.39
C GLY A 114 -16.10 -10.42 5.65
N LEU A 115 -15.54 -9.26 5.98
CA LEU A 115 -15.97 -8.44 7.11
C LEU A 115 -17.42 -7.97 6.96
N ARG A 116 -17.84 -7.56 5.75
CA ARG A 116 -19.24 -7.20 5.46
C ARG A 116 -20.19 -8.38 5.65
N HIS A 117 -19.76 -9.58 5.27
CA HIS A 117 -20.55 -10.80 5.48
C HIS A 117 -20.67 -11.14 6.98
N LEU A 118 -19.56 -11.13 7.71
CA LEU A 118 -19.55 -11.35 9.16
C LEU A 118 -20.38 -10.31 9.91
N GLN A 119 -20.30 -9.04 9.51
CA GLN A 119 -21.10 -7.96 10.09
C GLN A 119 -22.60 -8.20 9.88
N ARG A 120 -22.99 -8.73 8.72
CA ARG A 120 -24.39 -9.07 8.42
C ARG A 120 -24.88 -10.23 9.28
N LEU A 121 -24.11 -11.31 9.38
CA LEU A 121 -24.43 -12.46 10.25
C LEU A 121 -24.51 -12.05 11.72
N ALA A 122 -23.61 -11.16 12.18
CA ALA A 122 -23.65 -10.62 13.53
C ALA A 122 -24.93 -9.81 13.77
N ARG A 123 -25.32 -8.94 12.81
CA ARG A 123 -26.58 -8.18 12.89
C ARG A 123 -27.80 -9.09 12.87
N GLU A 124 -27.82 -10.13 12.06
CA GLU A 124 -28.91 -11.12 12.02
C GLU A 124 -29.03 -11.85 13.36
N ARG A 125 -27.92 -12.34 13.93
CA ARG A 125 -27.93 -12.99 15.25
C ARG A 125 -28.38 -12.07 16.38
N THR A 126 -27.93 -10.81 16.35
CA THR A 126 -28.32 -9.82 17.37
C THR A 126 -29.76 -9.36 17.18
N GLY A 127 -30.22 -9.24 15.93
CA GLY A 127 -31.60 -8.91 15.57
C GLY A 127 -32.58 -9.99 16.00
N VAL A 128 -32.25 -11.27 15.78
CA VAL A 128 -33.06 -12.40 16.28
C VAL A 128 -33.16 -12.38 17.81
N MET A 129 -32.08 -12.05 18.52
CA MET A 129 -32.09 -11.95 19.98
C MET A 129 -32.91 -10.75 20.49
N GLY A 130 -32.85 -9.61 19.78
CA GLY A 130 -33.66 -8.43 20.06
C GLY A 130 -35.15 -8.66 19.81
N ASP A 131 -35.50 -9.30 18.69
CA ASP A 131 -36.88 -9.61 18.30
C ASP A 131 -37.50 -10.64 19.26
N LEU A 132 -36.72 -11.64 19.70
CA LEU A 132 -37.17 -12.58 20.73
C LEU A 132 -37.40 -11.88 22.08
N ALA A 133 -36.51 -10.95 22.48
CA ALA A 133 -36.69 -10.18 23.71
C ALA A 133 -37.94 -9.27 23.65
N ASP A 134 -38.16 -8.59 22.52
CA ASP A 134 -39.32 -7.73 22.30
C ASP A 134 -40.63 -8.52 22.22
N THR A 135 -40.61 -9.79 21.77
CA THR A 135 -41.79 -10.67 21.76
C THR A 135 -42.07 -11.26 23.15
N LEU A 136 -41.03 -11.54 23.94
CA LEU A 136 -41.17 -12.12 25.28
C LEU A 136 -41.56 -11.09 26.34
N LEU A 137 -41.15 -9.83 26.20
CA LEU A 137 -41.51 -8.73 27.12
C LEU A 137 -43.03 -8.51 27.29
N PRO A 138 -43.86 -8.47 26.23
CA PRO A 138 -45.31 -8.37 26.36
C PRO A 138 -45.95 -9.66 26.89
N ALA A 139 -45.44 -10.84 26.51
CA ALA A 139 -45.95 -12.13 27.02
C ALA A 139 -45.73 -12.28 28.54
N LYS A 140 -44.56 -11.85 29.04
CA LYS A 140 -44.25 -11.86 30.48
C LYS A 140 -45.10 -10.85 31.27
N ARG A 141 -45.47 -9.72 30.65
CA ARG A 141 -46.38 -8.71 31.23
C ARG A 141 -47.85 -9.13 31.26
N ALA A 142 -48.25 -10.10 30.42
CA ALA A 142 -49.59 -10.67 30.42
C ALA A 142 -49.74 -11.75 31.52
N LEU A 143 -48.72 -12.59 31.70
CA LEU A 143 -48.66 -13.62 32.74
C LEU A 143 -48.54 -13.05 34.18
N ALA A 144 -48.00 -11.84 34.34
CA ALA A 144 -47.87 -11.21 35.66
C ALA A 144 -49.16 -10.51 36.16
N ARG A 145 -50.26 -10.52 35.39
CA ARG A 145 -51.53 -9.87 35.74
C ARG A 145 -52.66 -10.83 36.10
N THR A 146 -52.42 -12.13 36.00
CA THR A 146 -53.28 -13.22 36.50
C THR A 146 -52.77 -13.71 37.83
#